data_AF-A0A6A7W9Z3-F1
#
_entry.id   AF-A0A6A7W9Z3-F1
#
_cell.length_a   1.000
_cell.length_b   1.000
_cell.length_c   1.000
_cell.angle_alpha   90.00
_cell.angle_beta   90.00
_cell.angle_gamma   90.00
#
_symmetry.space_group_name_H-M   'P 1'
#
loop_
_entity.id
_entity.type
_entity.pdbx_description
1 polymer ?
#
loop_
_entity_poly.entity_id
_entity_poly.type
_entity_poly.pdbx_seq_one_letter_code
_entity_poly.pdbx_strand_id
1 'polypeptide(L)' 'MNMFEQMPFSEKYPVFRKLAEIGDLRKLSREELELYDEDIKNMRDIYASGNGHRASTGGNSENEGIRRDY' A
#
# COMPACT_ATOMS: atom_id res chain seq x y z
N MET A 1 -0.66 2.15 -22.49
CA MET A 1 -0.60 0.66 -22.42
C MET A 1 -0.63 0.28 -20.95
N ASN A 2 -1.54 -0.61 -20.54
CA ASN A 2 -1.76 -0.99 -19.14
C ASN A 2 -0.72 -2.06 -18.73
N MET A 3 0.17 -1.74 -17.78
CA MET A 3 1.28 -2.62 -17.37
C MET A 3 0.79 -3.97 -16.82
N PHE A 4 -0.41 -4.00 -16.25
CA PHE A 4 -1.01 -5.21 -15.67
C PHE A 4 -1.51 -6.22 -16.69
N GLU A 5 -1.90 -5.79 -17.90
CA GLU A 5 -2.38 -6.68 -18.96
C GLU A 5 -1.24 -7.53 -19.56
N GLN A 6 0.01 -7.05 -19.46
CA GLN A 6 1.19 -7.74 -19.98
C GLN A 6 1.82 -8.71 -18.97
N MET A 7 1.31 -8.79 -17.74
CA MET A 7 1.88 -9.70 -16.74
C MET A 7 1.40 -11.15 -16.98
N PRO A 8 2.31 -12.14 -17.03
CA PRO A 8 2.01 -13.52 -17.44
C PRO A 8 1.09 -14.30 -16.47
N PHE A 9 0.65 -13.66 -15.39
CA PHE A 9 -0.19 -14.21 -14.33
C PHE A 9 -1.57 -13.54 -14.25
N SER A 10 -1.83 -12.51 -15.04
CA SER A 10 -3.08 -11.75 -15.03
C SER A 10 -4.31 -12.57 -15.45
N GLU A 11 -4.13 -13.63 -16.26
CA GLU A 11 -5.17 -14.59 -16.61
C GLU A 11 -5.33 -15.72 -15.59
N LYS A 12 -4.24 -16.12 -14.94
CA LYS A 12 -4.21 -17.27 -14.03
C LYS A 12 -4.70 -16.95 -12.62
N TYR A 13 -4.53 -15.70 -12.17
CA TYR A 13 -4.89 -15.27 -10.82
C TYR A 13 -5.72 -13.98 -10.86
N PRO A 14 -7.04 -14.05 -10.60
CA PRO A 14 -7.96 -12.91 -10.65
C PRO A 14 -7.57 -11.75 -9.72
N VAL A 15 -6.81 -12.04 -8.66
CA VAL A 15 -6.32 -11.03 -7.71
C VAL A 15 -5.50 -9.94 -8.40
N PHE A 16 -4.70 -10.27 -9.43
CA PHE A 16 -3.89 -9.26 -10.12
C PHE A 16 -4.73 -8.32 -10.98
N ARG A 17 -5.87 -8.80 -11.52
CA ARG A 17 -6.82 -7.92 -12.21
C ARG A 17 -7.48 -6.94 -11.23
N LYS A 18 -7.85 -7.42 -10.03
CA LYS A 18 -8.38 -6.54 -8.98
C LYS A 18 -7.35 -5.52 -8.51
N LEU A 19 -6.09 -5.92 -8.34
CA LEU A 19 -5.00 -5.01 -7.97
C LEU A 19 -4.74 -3.98 -9.08
N ALA A 20 -4.78 -4.39 -10.35
CA ALA A 20 -4.67 -3.49 -11.49
C ALA A 20 -5.77 -2.42 -11.49
N GLU A 21 -6.99 -2.84 -11.16
CA GLU A 21 -8.15 -1.98 -11.10
C GLU A 21 -8.09 -0.98 -9.94
N ILE A 22 -7.64 -1.43 -8.76
CA ILE A 22 -7.44 -0.56 -7.59
C ILE A 22 -6.31 0.46 -7.83
N GLY A 23 -5.26 0.07 -8.54
CA GLY A 23 -4.13 0.95 -8.86
C GLY A 23 -4.39 1.94 -10.02
N ASP A 24 -5.55 1.88 -10.68
CA ASP A 24 -5.84 2.74 -11.82
C ASP A 24 -6.37 4.11 -11.39
N LEU A 25 -5.45 5.02 -11.09
CA LEU A 25 -5.75 6.40 -10.66
C LEU A 25 -6.60 7.19 -11.68
N ARG A 26 -6.68 6.76 -12.94
CA ARG A 26 -7.51 7.40 -13.97
C ARG A 26 -9.01 7.20 -13.74
N LYS A 27 -9.39 6.25 -12.87
CA LYS A 27 -10.78 5.99 -12.48
C LYS A 27 -11.25 6.93 -11.36
N LEU A 28 -10.34 7.65 -10.71
CA LEU A 28 -10.67 8.57 -9.63
C LEU A 28 -11.24 9.88 -10.18
N SER A 29 -12.21 10.45 -9.46
CA SER A 29 -12.61 11.83 -9.63
C SER A 29 -11.49 12.79 -9.23
N ARG A 30 -11.63 14.06 -9.60
CA ARG A 30 -10.63 15.09 -9.26
C ARG A 30 -10.46 15.26 -7.75
N GLU A 31 -11.55 15.19 -7.00
CA GLU A 31 -11.57 15.30 -5.54
C GLU A 31 -10.87 14.10 -4.88
N GLU A 32 -11.14 12.89 -5.36
CA GLU A 32 -10.49 11.67 -4.87
C GLU A 32 -8.99 11.64 -5.20
N LEU A 33 -8.59 12.18 -6.35
CA LEU A 33 -7.19 12.30 -6.73
C LEU A 33 -6.45 13.31 -5.82
N GLU A 34 -7.08 14.44 -5.51
CA GLU A 34 -6.50 15.44 -4.58
C GLU A 34 -6.30 14.85 -3.17
N LEU A 35 -7.24 14.04 -2.70
CA LEU A 35 -7.12 13.32 -1.41
C LEU A 35 -5.98 12.29 -1.45
N TYR A 36 -5.88 11.53 -2.54
CA TYR A 36 -4.81 10.54 -2.73
C TYR A 36 -3.42 11.20 -2.74
N ASP A 37 -3.28 12.33 -3.44
CA ASP A 37 -2.04 13.10 -3.49
C ASP A 37 -1.67 13.68 -2.11
N GLU A 38 -2.65 14.10 -1.31
CA GLU A 38 -2.44 14.56 0.06
C GLU A 38 -1.95 13.42 0.97
N ASP A 39 -2.60 12.26 0.91
CA ASP A 39 -2.21 11.08 1.70
C ASP A 39 -0.78 10.60 1.36
N ILE A 40 -0.41 10.60 0.08
CA ILE A 40 0.96 10.25 -0.34
C ILE A 40 1.98 11.26 0.19
N LYS A 41 1.66 12.57 0.18
CA LYS A 41 2.52 13.60 0.78
C LYS A 41 2.66 13.41 2.29
N ASN A 42 1.55 13.18 2.99
CA ASN A 42 1.54 12.94 4.43
C ASN A 42 2.40 11.73 4.80
N MET A 43 2.26 10.62 4.07
CA MET A 43 3.10 9.44 4.28
C MET A 43 4.58 9.76 4.07
N ARG A 44 4.94 10.40 2.95
CA ARG A 44 6.33 10.78 2.67
C ARG A 44 6.91 11.67 3.76
N ASP A 45 6.14 12.65 4.22
CA ASP A 45 6.59 13.63 5.20
C ASP A 45 6.72 12.99 6.61
N ILE A 46 5.89 11.99 6.95
CA ILE A 46 6.04 11.16 8.16
C ILE A 46 7.34 10.34 8.11
N TYR A 47 7.65 9.72 6.97
CA TYR A 47 8.89 8.95 6.80
C TYR A 47 10.13 9.86 6.76
N ALA A 48 10.05 11.02 6.12
CA ALA A 48 11.14 11.98 6.01
C ALA A 48 11.45 12.69 7.35
N SER A 49 10.43 12.92 8.19
CA SER A 49 10.60 13.55 9.51
C SER A 49 11.19 12.62 10.59
N GLY A 50 11.55 11.37 10.25
CA GLY A 50 12.09 10.40 11.21
C GLY A 50 11.04 9.82 12.17
N ASN A 51 9.79 10.31 12.13
CA ASN A 51 8.68 9.77 12.89
C ASN A 51 8.11 8.46 12.32
N GLY A 52 8.54 8.06 11.11
CA GLY A 52 8.19 6.75 10.53
C GLY A 52 8.50 5.56 11.44
N HIS A 53 9.53 5.65 12.29
CA HIS A 53 9.82 4.62 13.31
C HIS A 53 8.76 4.57 14.42
N ARG A 54 8.16 5.69 14.83
CA ARG A 54 7.10 5.73 15.85
C ARG A 54 5.73 5.31 15.31
N ALA A 55 5.46 5.58 14.03
CA ALA A 55 4.24 5.11 13.37
C ALA A 55 4.27 3.59 13.12
N SER A 56 5.44 3.01 12.86
CA SER A 56 5.62 1.57 12.64
C SER A 56 5.63 0.73 13.92
N THR A 57 5.91 1.31 15.10
CA THR A 57 5.97 0.59 16.38
C THR A 57 4.68 0.64 17.20
N GLY A 58 3.64 1.32 16.71
CA GLY A 58 2.35 1.46 17.39
C GLY A 58 1.37 0.30 17.21
N GLY A 59 1.79 -0.83 16.64
CA GLY A 59 0.93 -1.99 16.42
C GLY A 59 1.72 -3.27 16.51
N ASN A 60 1.73 -3.87 17.71
CA ASN A 60 1.83 -5.32 18.03
C ASN A 60 2.42 -5.52 19.43
N SER A 61 1.69 -5.11 20.48
CA SER A 61 1.99 -5.50 21.87
C SER A 61 1.44 -6.88 22.25
N GLU A 62 0.91 -7.66 21.32
CA GLU A 62 0.23 -8.95 21.61
C GLU A 62 0.96 -10.19 21.08
N ASN A 63 2.16 -10.07 20.51
CA ASN A 63 2.91 -11.21 19.96
C ASN A 63 4.30 -11.43 20.57
N GLU A 64 4.51 -11.11 21.85
CA GLU A 64 5.73 -11.49 22.59
C GLU A 64 5.65 -12.89 23.23
N GLY A 65 4.71 -13.74 22.79
CA GLY A 65 4.41 -15.02 23.43
C GLY A 65 4.84 -16.29 22.69
N ILE A 66 5.53 -16.23 21.54
CA ILE A 66 5.84 -17.44 20.76
C ILE A 66 7.34 -17.61 20.51
N ARG A 67 7.93 -18.38 21.43
CA ARG A 67 9.05 -19.33 21.29
C ARG A 67 10.38 -18.81 20.72
N ARG A 68 11.37 -18.73 21.62
CA ARG A 68 12.78 -18.96 21.29
C ARG A 68 13.32 -20.08 22.18
N ASP A 69 13.04 -21.31 21.78
CA ASP A 69 13.79 -22.48 22.21
C ASP A 69 14.42 -23.08 20.95
N TYR A 70 15.61 -22.61 20.60
CA TYR A 70 16.58 -23.30 19.74
C TYR A 70 17.96 -23.10 20.34
#